data_AF-A0A7S1WXE5-F1
#
_entry.id   AF-A0A7S1WXE5-F1
#
_cell.length_a   1.000
_cell.length_b   1.000
_cell.length_c   1.000
_cell.angle_alpha   90.00
_cell.angle_beta   90.00
_cell.angle_gamma   90.00
#
_symmetry.space_group_name_H-M   'P 1'
#
loop_
_entity.id
_entity.type
_entity.pdbx_description
1 polymer ?
#
loop_
_entity_poly.entity_id
_entity_poly.type
_entity_poly.pdbx_seq_one_letter_code
_entity_poly.pdbx_strand_id
1 'polypeptide(L)'
;KQPFCSNALWQTLPSMLQPTGGFLGRSSNGPYFLVAMIAHVVVCLAEEQPLEHPHEHAEQQQPHVTRGMVVKRLGSSSLACHACKMAMDRFRYKVARRITAKMSPEKKEKVFRSRLGDICTNQSYPMLLAVVGETGQETYEDVHAAATDNKKMNIRHMGPEVKEDVLGACRYFTEGHQDELLQAVLKSNGARASEENFHRLICRRPSFCKAEDIPSAEADDEEPPEENEEL
;
A
#
# COMPACT_ATOMS: atom_id res chain seq x y z
N LYS A 1 -9.66 -27.04 -33.54
CA LYS A 1 -9.44 -26.16 -34.70
C LYS A 1 -8.89 -24.84 -34.17
N GLN A 2 -7.56 -24.68 -34.22
CA GLN A 2 -6.86 -23.45 -33.85
C GLN A 2 -6.60 -22.64 -35.11
N PRO A 3 -6.66 -21.31 -35.07
CA PRO A 3 -5.89 -20.48 -35.98
C PRO A 3 -4.56 -20.09 -35.33
N PHE A 4 -3.50 -20.51 -36.01
CA PHE A 4 -2.16 -19.93 -35.96
C PHE A 4 -2.21 -18.48 -36.41
N CYS A 5 -1.57 -17.57 -35.68
CA CYS A 5 -1.03 -16.33 -36.23
C CYS A 5 0.35 -16.05 -35.65
N SER A 6 1.36 -16.41 -36.44
CA SER A 6 2.74 -15.93 -36.34
C SER A 6 2.82 -14.45 -36.71
N ASN A 7 3.70 -13.71 -36.04
CA ASN A 7 4.52 -12.58 -36.57
C ASN A 7 5.51 -12.19 -35.45
N ALA A 8 6.82 -12.48 -35.55
CA ALA A 8 7.83 -11.73 -36.32
C ALA A 8 7.91 -10.26 -35.88
N LEU A 9 8.84 -9.89 -34.98
CA LEU A 9 10.25 -9.56 -35.25
C LEU A 9 10.47 -8.08 -35.64
N TRP A 10 10.51 -7.13 -34.70
CA TRP A 10 11.19 -5.83 -34.87
C TRP A 10 11.66 -5.36 -33.48
N GLN A 11 12.96 -5.43 -33.17
CA GLN A 11 14.02 -4.46 -33.45
C GLN A 11 14.41 -3.65 -32.19
N THR A 12 15.67 -3.88 -31.82
CA THR A 12 16.59 -3.03 -31.07
C THR A 12 16.41 -1.53 -31.32
N LEU A 13 16.38 -0.73 -30.26
CA LEU A 13 16.73 0.69 -30.31
C LEU A 13 17.80 1.04 -29.25
N PRO A 14 18.73 1.96 -29.59
CA PRO A 14 19.98 2.17 -28.87
C PRO A 14 19.87 3.22 -27.76
N SER A 15 20.85 3.13 -26.85
CA SER A 15 21.26 4.17 -25.91
C SER A 15 21.34 5.55 -26.58
N MET A 16 20.61 6.52 -26.01
CA MET A 16 20.83 7.94 -26.26
C MET A 16 21.24 8.62 -24.97
N LEU A 17 22.43 9.21 -25.02
CA LEU A 17 23.00 10.14 -24.06
C LEU A 17 21.97 11.23 -23.70
N GLN A 18 21.98 11.68 -22.45
CA GLN A 18 21.52 13.03 -22.14
C GLN A 18 22.64 13.88 -21.54
N PRO A 19 22.64 15.19 -21.86
CA PRO A 19 23.78 16.07 -21.71
C PRO A 19 23.72 16.83 -20.39
N THR A 20 24.89 17.07 -19.81
CA THR A 20 25.13 18.14 -18.86
C THR A 20 24.91 19.49 -19.53
N GLY A 21 24.06 20.34 -18.99
CA GLY A 21 23.90 21.71 -19.46
C GLY A 21 23.01 22.54 -18.54
N GLY A 22 23.63 23.35 -17.69
CA GLY A 22 22.93 24.41 -16.97
C GLY A 22 22.55 25.55 -17.91
N PHE A 23 21.43 26.22 -17.62
CA PHE A 23 21.13 27.52 -18.21
C PHE A 23 20.26 28.37 -17.26
N LEU A 24 20.84 29.49 -16.83
CA LEU A 24 20.15 30.64 -16.22
C LEU A 24 19.24 31.29 -17.27
N GLY A 25 18.03 31.73 -16.91
CA GLY A 25 17.23 32.49 -17.88
C GLY A 25 15.84 32.91 -17.44
N ARG A 26 15.77 34.08 -16.81
CA ARG A 26 14.62 34.96 -16.58
C ARG A 26 14.06 35.51 -17.91
N SER A 27 12.76 35.40 -18.19
CA SER A 27 12.00 36.30 -19.10
C SER A 27 10.53 35.86 -19.16
N SER A 28 9.56 36.62 -18.64
CA SER A 28 8.87 37.79 -19.22
C SER A 28 7.61 37.42 -20.02
N ASN A 29 6.55 38.17 -19.72
CA ASN A 29 5.18 38.00 -20.18
C ASN A 29 5.03 38.14 -21.70
N GLY A 30 4.09 37.39 -22.29
CA GLY A 30 3.62 37.61 -23.65
C GLY A 30 2.42 36.71 -24.01
N PRO A 31 1.24 37.25 -24.33
CA PRO A 31 0.09 36.50 -24.83
C PRO A 31 0.18 36.30 -26.35
N TYR A 32 -0.75 35.51 -26.89
CA TYR A 32 -0.99 35.21 -28.31
C TYR A 32 -0.09 34.13 -28.93
N PHE A 33 -0.66 32.95 -29.17
CA PHE A 33 -0.72 32.41 -30.53
C PHE A 33 -1.89 31.42 -30.64
N LEU A 34 -2.94 31.92 -31.26
CA LEU A 34 -4.10 31.19 -31.72
C LEU A 34 -3.73 30.69 -33.12
N VAL A 35 -3.47 29.39 -33.28
CA VAL A 35 -3.48 28.72 -34.59
C VAL A 35 -4.31 27.46 -34.46
N ALA A 36 -5.54 27.58 -34.96
CA ALA A 36 -6.39 26.46 -35.27
C ALA A 36 -5.76 25.63 -36.39
N MET A 37 -5.55 24.34 -36.14
CA MET A 37 -5.40 23.34 -37.20
C MET A 37 -6.49 22.30 -37.01
N ILE A 38 -7.55 22.52 -37.77
CA ILE A 38 -8.60 21.56 -38.10
C ILE A 38 -7.95 20.48 -38.95
N ALA A 39 -7.81 19.27 -38.42
CA ALA A 39 -7.37 18.11 -39.18
C ALA A 39 -8.28 16.91 -38.88
N HIS A 40 -9.26 16.74 -39.76
CA HIS A 40 -9.81 15.47 -40.25
C HIS A 40 -10.15 14.42 -39.18
N VAL A 41 -11.35 14.59 -38.61
CA VAL A 41 -12.10 13.51 -38.00
C VAL A 41 -12.56 12.56 -39.11
N VAL A 42 -11.77 11.53 -39.40
CA VAL A 42 -12.26 10.31 -40.07
C VAL A 42 -12.91 9.47 -38.97
N VAL A 43 -14.23 9.59 -38.85
CA VAL A 43 -15.04 8.72 -38.00
C VAL A 43 -15.11 7.36 -38.68
N CYS A 44 -14.17 6.47 -38.39
CA CYS A 44 -14.43 5.04 -38.53
C CYS A 44 -15.31 4.63 -37.35
N LEU A 45 -16.63 4.58 -37.58
CA LEU A 45 -17.57 3.86 -36.72
C LEU A 45 -17.26 2.36 -36.86
N ALA A 46 -16.18 1.91 -36.22
CA ALA A 46 -16.02 0.52 -35.88
C ALA A 46 -17.00 0.28 -34.73
N GLU A 47 -18.16 -0.26 -35.08
CA GLU A 47 -19.14 -0.79 -34.15
C GLU A 47 -18.50 -2.00 -33.46
N GLU A 48 -17.69 -1.71 -32.45
CA GLU A 48 -17.17 -2.70 -31.52
C GLU A 48 -18.36 -3.23 -30.75
N GLN A 49 -18.87 -4.39 -31.20
CA GLN A 49 -19.75 -5.19 -30.38
C GLN A 49 -19.06 -5.38 -29.03
N PRO A 50 -19.72 -5.05 -27.90
CA PRO A 50 -19.17 -5.32 -26.59
C PRO A 50 -18.97 -6.83 -26.53
N LEU A 51 -17.73 -7.26 -26.66
CA LEU A 51 -17.35 -8.63 -26.46
C LEU A 51 -17.48 -8.83 -24.96
N GLU A 52 -18.69 -9.15 -24.53
CA GLU A 52 -19.00 -9.68 -23.21
C GLU A 52 -18.25 -10.99 -23.09
N HIS A 53 -16.93 -10.90 -22.84
CA HIS A 53 -16.18 -11.98 -22.25
C HIS A 53 -16.87 -12.22 -20.91
N PRO A 54 -17.52 -13.37 -20.70
CA PRO A 54 -17.87 -13.79 -19.37
C PRO A 54 -16.52 -13.88 -18.66
N HIS A 55 -16.21 -12.88 -17.85
CA HIS A 55 -15.25 -13.03 -16.79
C HIS A 55 -15.87 -14.09 -15.87
N GLU A 56 -15.71 -15.36 -16.25
CA GLU A 56 -15.57 -16.45 -15.30
C GLU A 56 -14.38 -16.04 -14.44
N HIS A 57 -14.67 -15.20 -13.45
CA HIS A 57 -13.91 -15.11 -12.23
C HIS A 57 -13.96 -16.51 -11.66
N ALA A 58 -13.09 -17.38 -12.16
CA ALA A 58 -12.66 -18.56 -11.46
C ALA A 58 -12.22 -18.00 -10.12
N GLU A 59 -13.11 -18.14 -9.14
CA GLU A 59 -12.92 -17.79 -7.76
C GLU A 59 -11.75 -18.66 -7.34
N GLN A 60 -10.54 -18.16 -7.60
CA GLN A 60 -9.30 -18.77 -7.14
C GLN A 60 -9.46 -18.72 -5.64
N GLN A 61 -9.90 -19.85 -5.09
CA GLN A 61 -10.01 -20.09 -3.67
C GLN A 61 -8.62 -19.87 -3.12
N GLN A 62 -8.35 -18.63 -2.72
CA GLN A 62 -7.12 -18.30 -2.05
C GLN A 62 -7.10 -19.19 -0.80
N PRO A 63 -6.02 -19.96 -0.60
CA PRO A 63 -5.95 -20.89 0.51
C PRO A 63 -6.29 -20.12 1.78
N HIS A 64 -7.34 -20.55 2.49
CA HIS A 64 -7.89 -19.82 3.62
C HIS A 64 -6.79 -19.70 4.70
N VAL A 65 -6.11 -18.55 4.73
CA VAL A 65 -4.98 -18.33 5.63
C VAL A 65 -5.52 -18.26 7.05
N THR A 66 -5.11 -19.21 7.90
CA THR A 66 -5.55 -19.21 9.30
C THR A 66 -4.56 -18.43 10.17
N ARG A 67 -5.04 -17.90 11.30
CA ARG A 67 -4.19 -17.25 12.32
C ARG A 67 -2.96 -18.11 12.69
N GLY A 68 -3.16 -19.41 12.88
CA GLY A 68 -2.08 -20.33 13.24
C GLY A 68 -0.98 -20.39 12.18
N MET A 69 -1.35 -20.28 10.90
CA MET A 69 -0.38 -20.23 9.80
C MET A 69 0.43 -18.94 9.80
N VAL A 70 -0.21 -17.80 10.08
CA VAL A 70 0.48 -16.50 10.17
C VAL A 70 1.50 -16.50 11.31
N VAL A 71 1.09 -16.91 12.52
CA VAL A 71 2.01 -16.97 13.68
C VAL A 71 3.15 -17.96 13.44
N LYS A 72 2.84 -19.14 12.88
CA LYS A 72 3.87 -20.15 12.57
C LYS A 72 4.87 -19.66 11.53
N ARG A 73 4.41 -18.91 10.53
CA ARG A 73 5.25 -18.34 9.47
C ARG A 73 6.16 -17.25 10.01
N LEU A 74 5.64 -16.35 10.84
CA LEU A 74 6.41 -15.25 11.42
C LEU A 74 7.33 -15.68 12.58
N GLY A 75 7.13 -16.88 13.12
CA GLY A 75 8.01 -17.50 14.12
C GLY A 75 7.63 -17.24 15.58
N SER A 76 7.05 -16.07 15.90
CA SER A 76 6.62 -15.75 17.27
C SER A 76 5.36 -14.87 17.31
N SER A 77 4.67 -14.88 18.47
CA SER A 77 3.48 -14.04 18.68
C SER A 77 3.81 -12.55 18.78
N SER A 78 4.98 -12.20 19.31
CA SER A 78 5.46 -10.81 19.37
C SER A 78 5.68 -10.25 17.96
N LEU A 79 6.30 -11.05 17.08
CA LEU A 79 6.48 -10.68 15.68
C LEU A 79 5.14 -10.55 14.95
N ALA A 80 4.20 -11.46 15.18
CA ALA A 80 2.85 -11.34 14.61
C ALA A 80 2.11 -10.09 15.08
N CYS A 81 2.22 -9.75 16.37
CA CYS A 81 1.69 -8.49 16.91
C CYS A 81 2.35 -7.28 16.25
N HIS A 82 3.69 -7.27 16.15
CA HIS A 82 4.43 -6.17 15.54
C HIS A 82 4.07 -5.98 14.06
N ALA A 83 3.98 -7.07 13.29
CA ALA A 83 3.54 -7.03 11.89
C ALA A 83 2.11 -6.49 11.75
N CYS A 84 1.20 -6.88 12.66
CA CYS A 84 -0.16 -6.31 12.68
C CYS A 84 -0.13 -4.80 12.93
N LYS A 85 0.66 -4.34 13.91
CA LYS A 85 0.81 -2.91 14.20
C LYS A 85 1.32 -2.15 12.99
N MET A 86 2.41 -2.61 12.37
CA MET A 86 2.92 -2.00 11.15
C MET A 86 1.88 -1.93 10.02
N ALA A 87 1.10 -2.99 9.81
CA ALA A 87 0.04 -3.01 8.79
C ALA A 87 -1.06 -1.98 9.11
N MET A 88 -1.47 -1.88 10.36
CA MET A 88 -2.51 -0.94 10.80
C MET A 88 -2.02 0.52 10.82
N ASP A 89 -0.75 0.77 11.16
CA ASP A 89 -0.13 2.08 11.00
C ASP A 89 -0.18 2.54 9.55
N ARG A 90 0.25 1.68 8.63
CA ARG A 90 0.22 1.98 7.19
C ARG A 90 -1.21 2.19 6.69
N PHE A 91 -2.17 1.38 7.14
CA PHE A 91 -3.59 1.58 6.83
C PHE A 91 -4.08 2.94 7.33
N ARG A 92 -3.76 3.30 8.58
CA ARG A 92 -4.15 4.58 9.19
C ARG A 92 -3.60 5.77 8.40
N TYR A 93 -2.31 5.76 8.06
CA TYR A 93 -1.67 6.85 7.35
C TYR A 93 -2.07 6.95 5.87
N LYS A 94 -2.16 5.83 5.15
CA LYS A 94 -2.42 5.84 3.70
C LYS A 94 -3.90 5.89 3.34
N VAL A 95 -4.76 5.28 4.15
CA VAL A 95 -6.21 5.16 3.85
C VAL A 95 -7.03 6.01 4.79
N ALA A 96 -6.99 5.72 6.10
CA ALA A 96 -7.92 6.34 7.05
C ALA A 96 -7.76 7.87 7.15
N ARG A 97 -6.52 8.37 7.13
CA ARG A 97 -6.25 9.83 7.15
C ARG A 97 -6.83 10.59 5.95
N ARG A 98 -7.04 9.91 4.81
CA ARG A 98 -7.62 10.50 3.59
C ARG A 98 -9.14 10.54 3.61
N ILE A 99 -9.79 9.90 4.60
CA ILE A 99 -11.24 9.82 4.73
C ILE A 99 -11.68 10.75 5.86
N THR A 100 -12.51 11.74 5.52
CA THR A 100 -13.00 12.75 6.47
C THR A 100 -14.48 12.55 6.77
N ALA A 101 -14.95 13.03 7.93
CA ALA A 101 -16.37 12.95 8.31
C ALA A 101 -17.32 13.61 7.31
N LYS A 102 -16.86 14.63 6.56
CA LYS A 102 -17.67 15.37 5.59
C LYS A 102 -17.95 14.58 4.30
N MET A 103 -17.29 13.43 4.09
CA MET A 103 -17.50 12.61 2.90
C MET A 103 -18.78 11.77 3.00
N SER A 104 -19.50 11.64 1.87
CA SER A 104 -20.62 10.70 1.77
C SER A 104 -20.15 9.25 1.92
N PRO A 105 -21.01 8.32 2.37
CA PRO A 105 -20.64 6.91 2.54
C PRO A 105 -20.05 6.28 1.27
N GLU A 106 -20.66 6.56 0.11
CA GLU A 106 -20.20 6.10 -1.20
C GLU A 106 -18.78 6.62 -1.54
N LYS A 107 -18.49 7.88 -1.19
CA LYS A 107 -17.17 8.48 -1.39
C LYS A 107 -16.14 7.88 -0.43
N LYS A 108 -16.51 7.62 0.82
CA LYS A 108 -15.65 6.93 1.80
C LYS A 108 -15.26 5.56 1.27
N GLU A 109 -16.22 4.78 0.79
CA GLU A 109 -16.00 3.45 0.23
C GLU A 109 -15.10 3.50 -1.01
N LYS A 110 -15.34 4.45 -1.92
CA LYS A 110 -14.49 4.62 -3.12
C LYS A 110 -13.04 4.91 -2.77
N VAL A 111 -12.79 5.84 -1.84
CA VAL A 111 -11.43 6.19 -1.38
C VAL A 111 -10.79 5.00 -0.66
N PHE A 112 -11.56 4.30 0.17
CA PHE A 112 -11.09 3.09 0.85
C PHE A 112 -10.61 2.04 -0.16
N ARG A 113 -11.46 1.65 -1.12
CA ARG A 113 -11.12 0.63 -2.13
C ARG A 113 -9.95 1.05 -3.00
N SER A 114 -9.87 2.32 -3.41
CA SER A 114 -8.81 2.78 -4.30
C SER A 114 -7.43 2.83 -3.63
N ARG A 115 -7.37 3.00 -2.30
CA ARG A 115 -6.11 3.13 -1.55
C ARG A 115 -5.68 1.85 -0.83
N LEU A 116 -6.60 0.91 -0.61
CA LEU A 116 -6.31 -0.31 0.15
C LEU A 116 -5.18 -1.14 -0.49
N GLY A 117 -5.17 -1.24 -1.83
CA GLY A 117 -4.17 -2.00 -2.58
C GLY A 117 -2.73 -1.48 -2.44
N ASP A 118 -2.56 -0.21 -2.07
CA ASP A 118 -1.24 0.43 -1.99
C ASP A 118 -0.52 0.16 -0.67
N ILE A 119 -1.22 -0.35 0.35
CA ILE A 119 -0.68 -0.51 1.71
C ILE A 119 0.38 -1.60 1.77
N CYS A 120 0.10 -2.75 1.17
CA CYS A 120 0.96 -3.94 1.24
C CYS A 120 1.88 -4.08 0.03
N THR A 121 2.29 -2.94 -0.54
CA THR A 121 3.23 -2.88 -1.67
C THR A 121 4.68 -2.89 -1.18
N ASN A 122 5.58 -3.40 -2.02
CA ASN A 122 7.02 -3.43 -1.72
C ASN A 122 7.61 -2.06 -1.37
N GLN A 123 7.06 -0.97 -1.91
CA GLN A 123 7.50 0.40 -1.66
C GLN A 123 7.05 0.94 -0.29
N SER A 124 6.02 0.34 0.31
CA SER A 124 5.48 0.76 1.61
C SER A 124 6.30 0.25 2.80
N TYR A 125 7.25 -0.64 2.54
CA TYR A 125 8.08 -1.30 3.53
C TYR A 125 9.55 -1.05 3.20
N PRO A 126 10.42 -0.94 4.23
CA PRO A 126 11.86 -0.87 4.04
C PRO A 126 12.39 -1.92 3.08
N MET A 127 13.49 -1.58 2.38
CA MET A 127 14.13 -2.54 1.47
C MET A 127 14.65 -3.75 2.23
N LEU A 128 15.22 -3.51 3.42
CA LEU A 128 15.79 -4.53 4.29
C LEU A 128 15.16 -4.39 5.68
N LEU A 129 14.51 -5.46 6.14
CA LEU A 129 13.99 -5.59 7.49
C LEU A 129 14.83 -6.59 8.28
N ALA A 130 15.02 -6.31 9.56
CA ALA A 130 15.64 -7.20 10.52
C ALA A 130 14.70 -7.46 11.70
N VAL A 131 14.86 -8.63 12.30
CA VAL A 131 14.29 -8.93 13.61
C VAL A 131 15.27 -8.47 14.71
N VAL A 132 14.79 -7.60 15.60
CA VAL A 132 15.55 -7.09 16.75
C VAL A 132 14.85 -7.42 18.06
N GLY A 133 15.62 -7.48 19.15
CA GLY A 133 15.09 -7.69 20.50
C GLY A 133 15.37 -9.08 21.09
N GLU A 134 14.89 -9.29 22.31
CA GLU A 134 15.00 -10.57 23.01
C GLU A 134 13.86 -11.52 22.62
N THR A 135 14.08 -12.83 22.74
CA THR A 135 13.08 -13.85 22.41
C THR A 135 11.76 -13.58 23.14
N GLY A 136 10.68 -13.43 22.39
CA GLY A 136 9.34 -13.09 22.93
C GLY A 136 9.03 -11.60 23.03
N GLN A 137 10.00 -10.72 22.74
CA GLN A 137 9.83 -9.26 22.60
C GLN A 137 10.42 -8.77 21.26
N GLU A 138 10.43 -9.65 20.27
CA GLU A 138 11.01 -9.38 18.95
C GLU A 138 10.15 -8.40 18.16
N THR A 139 10.80 -7.46 17.47
CA THR A 139 10.17 -6.47 16.57
C THR A 139 10.86 -6.46 15.20
N TYR A 140 10.13 -5.97 14.19
CA TYR A 140 10.68 -5.74 12.85
C TYR A 140 11.16 -4.30 12.73
N GLU A 141 12.44 -4.10 12.43
CA GLU A 141 13.01 -2.76 12.21
C GLU A 141 13.76 -2.69 10.89
N ASP A 142 13.89 -1.47 10.35
CA ASP A 142 14.77 -1.21 9.21
C ASP A 142 16.22 -1.51 9.61
N VAL A 143 16.96 -2.21 8.75
CA VAL A 143 18.35 -2.62 9.04
C VAL A 143 19.27 -1.43 9.33
N HIS A 144 19.10 -0.32 8.62
CA HIS A 144 19.90 0.87 8.84
C HIS A 144 19.55 1.54 10.18
N ALA A 145 18.26 1.64 10.50
CA ALA A 145 17.81 2.17 11.79
C ALA A 145 18.32 1.31 12.97
N ALA A 146 18.19 -0.02 12.86
CA ALA A 146 18.67 -0.96 13.87
C ALA A 146 20.19 -0.89 14.08
N ALA A 147 20.95 -0.67 13.00
CA ALA A 147 22.40 -0.50 13.05
C ALA A 147 22.82 0.80 13.75
N THR A 148 22.09 1.90 13.52
CA THR A 148 22.35 3.17 14.21
C THR A 148 22.06 3.09 15.71
N ASP A 149 21.01 2.38 16.10
CA ASP A 149 20.58 2.28 17.50
C ASP A 149 21.41 1.30 18.35
N ASN A 150 22.40 0.61 17.76
CA ASN A 150 23.19 -0.46 18.41
C ASN A 150 22.34 -1.57 19.07
N LYS A 151 21.14 -1.83 18.53
CA LYS A 151 20.26 -2.88 19.04
C LYS A 151 20.81 -4.26 18.68
N LYS A 152 20.53 -5.25 19.54
CA LYS A 152 20.90 -6.65 19.30
C LYS A 152 20.08 -7.20 18.13
N MET A 153 20.68 -7.24 16.95
CA MET A 153 20.09 -7.78 15.73
C MET A 153 20.26 -9.30 15.66
N ASN A 154 19.21 -10.02 15.30
CA ASN A 154 19.32 -11.44 14.96
C ASN A 154 19.75 -11.60 13.51
N ILE A 155 21.05 -11.81 13.29
CA ILE A 155 21.66 -11.93 11.96
C ILE A 155 21.02 -13.05 11.10
N ARG A 156 20.41 -14.07 11.73
CA ARG A 156 19.76 -15.17 11.01
C ARG A 156 18.42 -14.79 10.37
N HIS A 157 17.85 -13.65 10.74
CA HIS A 157 16.57 -13.15 10.26
C HIS A 157 16.74 -11.74 9.71
N MET A 158 17.64 -11.62 8.73
CA MET A 158 17.90 -10.41 7.97
C MET A 158 17.87 -10.78 6.49
N GLY A 159 16.94 -10.21 5.74
CA GLY A 159 16.86 -10.49 4.31
C GLY A 159 15.52 -10.19 3.66
N PRO A 160 15.44 -10.36 2.33
CA PRO A 160 14.20 -10.18 1.57
C PRO A 160 13.09 -11.14 2.01
N GLU A 161 13.43 -12.32 2.55
CA GLU A 161 12.45 -13.27 3.07
C GLU A 161 11.64 -12.71 4.24
N VAL A 162 12.28 -11.95 5.14
CA VAL A 162 11.60 -11.29 6.26
C VAL A 162 10.58 -10.28 5.74
N LYS A 163 10.95 -9.55 4.68
CA LYS A 163 10.04 -8.59 4.03
C LYS A 163 8.85 -9.29 3.42
N GLU A 164 9.06 -10.37 2.68
CA GLU A 164 7.95 -11.15 2.08
C GLU A 164 7.00 -11.72 3.13
N ASP A 165 7.52 -12.14 4.29
CA ASP A 165 6.69 -12.60 5.41
C ASP A 165 5.87 -11.46 6.02
N VAL A 166 6.46 -10.29 6.23
CA VAL A 166 5.75 -9.08 6.70
C VAL A 166 4.71 -8.61 5.69
N LEU A 167 5.01 -8.66 4.38
CA LEU A 167 4.05 -8.33 3.33
C LEU A 167 2.89 -9.33 3.28
N GLY A 168 3.17 -10.62 3.43
CA GLY A 168 2.14 -11.65 3.55
C GLY A 168 1.24 -11.42 4.77
N ALA A 169 1.83 -11.06 5.91
CA ALA A 169 1.09 -10.69 7.11
C ALA A 169 0.24 -9.42 6.90
N CYS A 170 0.80 -8.40 6.23
CA CYS A 170 0.07 -7.17 5.89
C CYS A 170 -1.22 -7.49 5.12
N ARG A 171 -1.12 -8.28 4.05
CA ARG A 171 -2.29 -8.67 3.24
C ARG A 171 -3.30 -9.45 4.06
N TYR A 172 -2.86 -10.36 4.92
CA TYR A 172 -3.76 -11.07 5.82
C TYR A 172 -4.56 -10.12 6.73
N PHE A 173 -3.89 -9.12 7.32
CA PHE A 173 -4.54 -8.16 8.22
C PHE A 173 -5.42 -7.14 7.50
N THR A 174 -5.10 -6.79 6.26
CA THR A 174 -5.86 -5.78 5.50
C THR A 174 -6.91 -6.42 4.60
N GLU A 175 -6.50 -7.23 3.62
CA GLU A 175 -7.39 -7.90 2.65
C GLU A 175 -8.30 -8.91 3.37
N GLY A 176 -7.77 -9.66 4.34
CA GLY A 176 -8.54 -10.64 5.12
C GLY A 176 -9.59 -10.03 6.07
N HIS A 177 -9.49 -8.74 6.38
CA HIS A 177 -10.42 -8.03 7.27
C HIS A 177 -10.99 -6.76 6.61
N GLN A 178 -11.09 -6.77 5.28
CA GLN A 178 -11.49 -5.60 4.50
C GLN A 178 -12.86 -5.06 4.91
N ASP A 179 -13.83 -5.94 5.15
CA ASP A 179 -15.20 -5.55 5.52
C ASP A 179 -15.25 -4.90 6.91
N GLU A 180 -14.48 -5.42 7.87
CA GLU A 180 -14.40 -4.85 9.22
C GLU A 180 -13.76 -3.46 9.21
N LEU A 181 -12.68 -3.31 8.44
CA LEU A 181 -12.01 -2.03 8.24
C LEU A 181 -12.92 -1.01 7.54
N LEU A 182 -13.62 -1.42 6.48
CA LEU A 182 -14.57 -0.56 5.78
C LEU A 182 -15.72 -0.14 6.72
N GLN A 183 -16.27 -1.09 7.48
CA GLN A 183 -17.35 -0.80 8.41
C GLN A 183 -16.91 0.20 9.50
N ALA A 184 -15.69 0.08 10.02
CA ALA A 184 -15.14 1.03 10.98
C ALA A 184 -14.98 2.43 10.37
N VAL A 185 -14.46 2.53 9.14
CA VAL A 185 -14.34 3.80 8.40
C VAL A 185 -15.70 4.45 8.10
N LEU A 186 -16.72 3.65 7.80
CA LEU A 186 -18.08 4.16 7.57
C LEU A 186 -18.70 4.69 8.87
N LYS A 187 -18.49 3.99 10.00
CA LYS A 187 -18.99 4.35 11.33
C LYS A 187 -18.22 5.49 12.00
N SER A 188 -17.02 5.83 11.53
CA SER A 188 -16.19 6.85 12.15
C SER A 188 -16.88 8.22 12.11
N ASN A 189 -17.09 8.81 13.29
CA ASN A 189 -17.69 10.13 13.46
C ASN A 189 -16.68 11.22 13.80
N GLY A 190 -15.41 10.85 14.01
CA GLY A 190 -14.29 11.77 14.23
C GLY A 190 -14.01 12.68 13.03
N ALA A 191 -13.16 13.70 13.20
CA ALA A 191 -12.86 14.63 12.10
C ALA A 191 -12.24 13.87 10.91
N ARG A 192 -11.41 12.87 11.22
CA ARG A 192 -10.85 11.91 10.27
C ARG A 192 -11.10 10.48 10.73
N ALA A 193 -11.22 9.55 9.78
CA ALA A 193 -11.33 8.14 10.10
C ALA A 193 -10.07 7.59 10.81
N SER A 194 -8.92 8.27 10.70
CA SER A 194 -7.67 7.90 11.37
C SER A 194 -7.73 7.99 12.91
N GLU A 195 -8.71 8.67 13.48
CA GLU A 195 -8.94 8.76 14.93
C GLU A 195 -9.47 7.44 15.51
N GLU A 196 -10.04 6.56 14.67
CA GLU A 196 -10.46 5.24 15.08
C GLU A 196 -9.23 4.35 15.38
N ASN A 197 -9.31 3.58 16.47
CA ASN A 197 -8.22 2.71 16.89
C ASN A 197 -8.23 1.37 16.12
N PHE A 198 -7.77 1.39 14.86
CA PHE A 198 -7.68 0.20 14.00
C PHE A 198 -6.76 -0.88 14.57
N HIS A 199 -5.72 -0.49 15.33
CA HIS A 199 -4.87 -1.43 16.06
C HIS A 199 -5.69 -2.32 17.01
N ARG A 200 -6.58 -1.71 17.78
CA ARG A 200 -7.45 -2.43 18.71
C ARG A 200 -8.52 -3.25 17.99
N LEU A 201 -8.96 -2.81 16.81
CA LEU A 201 -9.96 -3.54 16.02
C LEU A 201 -9.38 -4.85 15.50
N ILE A 202 -8.26 -4.79 14.79
CA ILE A 202 -7.69 -5.93 14.05
C ILE A 202 -6.68 -6.71 14.91
N CYS A 203 -5.74 -6.03 15.56
CA CYS A 203 -4.65 -6.74 16.25
C CYS A 203 -5.07 -7.41 17.57
N ARG A 204 -6.21 -6.99 18.14
CA ARG A 204 -6.77 -7.63 19.34
C ARG A 204 -7.69 -8.81 19.01
N ARG A 205 -8.28 -8.87 17.81
CA ARG A 205 -9.27 -9.88 17.42
C ARG A 205 -8.93 -10.44 16.03
N PRO A 206 -8.45 -11.69 15.93
CA PRO A 206 -8.06 -12.60 17.00
C PRO A 206 -6.76 -12.14 17.72
N SER A 207 -6.60 -12.41 19.01
CA SER A 207 -5.57 -11.82 19.91
C SER A 207 -4.09 -12.02 19.53
N PHE A 208 -3.58 -11.35 18.49
CA PHE A 208 -2.15 -11.32 18.16
C PHE A 208 -1.37 -10.49 19.17
N CYS A 209 -1.93 -9.34 19.55
CA CYS A 209 -1.36 -8.44 20.55
C CYS A 209 -2.05 -8.59 21.91
N LYS A 210 -1.29 -8.34 22.98
CA LYS A 210 -1.89 -8.11 24.30
C LYS A 210 -2.46 -6.69 24.35
N ALA A 211 -3.31 -6.41 25.33
CA ALA A 211 -3.97 -5.10 25.43
C ALA A 211 -2.97 -3.97 25.73
N GLU A 212 -1.88 -4.32 26.42
CA GLU A 212 -0.82 -3.40 26.84
C GLU A 212 0.11 -3.01 25.67
N ASP A 213 0.19 -3.85 24.63
CA ASP A 213 1.06 -3.64 23.47
C ASP A 213 0.43 -2.75 22.38
N ILE A 214 -0.85 -2.39 22.54
CA ILE A 214 -1.66 -1.62 21.59
C ILE A 214 -1.65 -0.15 22.03
N PRO A 215 -1.26 0.79 21.15
CA PRO A 215 -1.27 2.21 21.49
C PRO A 215 -2.70 2.68 21.82
N SER A 216 -2.82 3.51 22.85
CA SER A 216 -4.06 4.23 23.13
C SER A 216 -4.34 5.22 21.99
N ALA A 217 -5.62 5.48 21.71
CA ALA A 217 -6.03 6.37 20.61
C ALA A 217 -5.55 7.82 20.77
N GLU A 218 -5.12 8.21 21.96
CA GLU A 218 -4.79 9.60 22.32
C GLU A 218 -3.30 9.98 22.12
N ALA A 219 -2.45 9.05 21.67
CA ALA A 219 -1.00 9.21 21.78
C ALA A 219 -0.26 9.70 20.51
N ASP A 220 -0.96 10.07 19.43
CA ASP A 220 -0.32 10.13 18.10
C ASP A 220 -0.78 11.30 17.21
N ASP A 221 -0.85 12.49 17.82
CA ASP A 221 -1.05 13.77 17.12
C ASP A 221 0.29 14.41 16.68
N GLU A 222 1.33 13.62 16.43
CA GLU A 222 2.50 14.12 15.69
C GLU A 222 2.14 14.21 14.21
N GLU A 223 1.55 15.35 13.84
CA GLU A 223 1.18 15.71 12.48
C GLU A 223 2.43 15.65 11.58
N PRO A 224 2.57 14.66 10.67
CA PRO A 224 3.74 14.61 9.80
C PRO A 224 3.69 15.83 8.87
N PRO A 225 4.84 16.48 8.61
CA PRO A 225 4.89 17.71 7.82
C PRO A 225 4.19 17.49 6.49
N GLU A 226 3.23 18.36 6.17
CA GLU A 226 2.53 18.34 4.89
C GLU A 226 3.56 18.60 3.78
N GLU A 227 4.03 17.52 3.15
CA GLU A 227 4.73 17.60 1.87
C GLU A 227 3.73 18.15 0.85
N ASN A 228 3.89 19.44 0.53
CA ASN A 228 3.21 20.09 -0.59
C ASN A 228 3.60 19.36 -1.88
N GLU A 229 2.78 18.39 -2.31
CA GLU A 229 2.75 17.92 -3.70
C GLU A 229 2.19 19.07 -4.56
N GLU A 230 3.07 19.98 -5.01
CA GLU A 230 2.82 20.76 -6.23
C GLU A 230 2.78 19.79 -7.40
N LEU A 231 1.56 19.56 -7.93
CA LEU A 231 1.25 18.86 -9.17
C LEU A 231 0.91 19.88 -10.25
#